data_AF-A0A9D0TE96-F1
#
_entry.id   AF-A0A9D0TE96-F1
#
_cell.length_a   1.000
_cell.length_b   1.000
_cell.length_c   1.000
_cell.angle_alpha   90.00
_cell.angle_beta   90.00
_cell.angle_gamma   90.00
#
_symmetry.space_group_name_H-M   'P 1'
#
loop_
_entity.id
_entity.type
_entity.pdbx_description
1 polymer ?
#
loop_
_entity_poly.entity_id
_entity_poly.type
_entity_poly.pdbx_seq_one_letter_code
_entity_poly.pdbx_strand_id
1 'polypeptide(L)'
;MRCCRQPCWNSWPTGRIRRANGRTRWITQTRNGSCRSARLNRMMSRVRQLLIVMVLACLSVSAPAVADDAIAWEDLSAQERKVLKPFHERWEKLPPQRQQKLRKGVERWSAMTPEQKQRVRDRFRRWQSMTPEQRETLRKRHKRFRELTPEQQQRLRKRREWFRQLPPERRAALRKKWRNMSPEQRKAFIQKQRQRRSDRPK
;
A
#
# COMPACT_ATOMS: atom_id res chain seq x y z
N MET A 1 -13.58 4.34 65.73
CA MET A 1 -12.68 3.47 66.52
C MET A 1 -11.96 2.58 65.50
N ARG A 2 -10.71 2.86 65.09
CA ARG A 2 -9.43 2.32 65.63
C ARG A 2 -9.50 0.79 65.84
N CYS A 3 -8.63 -0.09 65.33
CA CYS A 3 -7.21 -0.09 64.95
C CYS A 3 -6.94 -1.30 64.02
N CYS A 4 -6.17 -1.17 62.93
CA CYS A 4 -4.74 -1.53 62.77
C CYS A 4 -4.30 -2.92 63.27
N ARG A 5 -3.73 -3.74 62.37
CA ARG A 5 -2.32 -4.23 62.43
C ARG A 5 -1.96 -5.15 61.23
N GLN A 6 -1.05 -4.67 60.40
CA GLN A 6 0.13 -5.44 59.93
C GLN A 6 1.16 -5.49 61.11
N PRO A 7 2.28 -6.29 61.14
CA PRO A 7 3.22 -6.45 60.00
C PRO A 7 4.23 -7.64 59.99
N CYS A 8 5.12 -7.62 58.97
CA CYS A 8 6.55 -8.06 58.96
C CYS A 8 6.97 -9.55 58.90
N TRP A 9 8.07 -10.00 58.28
CA TRP A 9 9.17 -9.45 57.42
C TRP A 9 10.07 -10.64 56.94
N ASN A 10 11.08 -10.34 56.09
CA ASN A 10 12.39 -11.01 55.87
C ASN A 10 12.59 -11.67 54.49
N SER A 11 13.72 -11.58 53.78
CA SER A 11 14.96 -10.78 53.88
C SER A 11 15.87 -11.14 52.69
N TRP A 12 16.80 -10.26 52.33
CA TRP A 12 17.78 -10.34 51.21
C TRP A 12 19.00 -11.24 51.51
N PRO A 13 19.93 -11.42 50.54
CA PRO A 13 21.31 -10.94 50.73
C PRO A 13 21.82 -10.09 49.54
N THR A 14 22.39 -8.88 49.75
CA THR A 14 23.83 -8.53 49.92
C THR A 14 24.71 -8.85 48.68
N GLY A 15 25.62 -8.00 48.18
CA GLY A 15 26.15 -6.71 48.60
C GLY A 15 27.10 -6.15 47.52
N ARG A 16 27.48 -4.88 47.64
CA ARG A 16 28.40 -4.15 46.75
C ARG A 16 29.78 -4.06 47.42
N ILE A 17 30.87 -4.37 46.71
CA ILE A 17 32.24 -3.98 47.10
C ILE A 17 32.90 -3.22 45.93
N ARG A 18 33.68 -2.20 46.29
CA ARG A 18 34.33 -1.19 45.44
C ARG A 18 35.84 -1.20 45.74
N ARG A 19 36.64 -0.68 44.79
CA ARG A 19 38.10 -0.33 44.83
C ARG A 19 39.07 -1.50 44.63
N ALA A 20 40.32 -1.33 44.22
CA ALA A 20 41.10 -0.37 43.43
C ALA A 20 42.55 -0.91 43.49
N ASN A 21 43.31 -0.79 42.40
CA ASN A 21 44.78 -0.78 42.30
C ASN A 21 45.62 -1.52 43.37
N GLY A 22 46.28 -2.61 42.97
CA GLY A 22 47.43 -3.20 43.65
C GLY A 22 48.42 -3.74 42.64
N ARG A 23 49.53 -3.02 42.42
CA ARG A 23 50.58 -3.30 41.45
C ARG A 23 51.85 -3.63 42.23
N THR A 24 52.42 -4.84 42.07
CA THR A 24 53.80 -5.23 42.46
C THR A 24 54.01 -6.68 41.98
N ARG A 25 55.17 -7.17 41.54
CA ARG A 25 56.39 -6.65 40.89
C ARG A 25 57.13 -7.91 40.38
N TRP A 26 57.88 -7.72 39.29
CA TRP A 26 58.74 -8.59 38.49
C TRP A 26 59.70 -9.58 39.19
N ILE A 27 60.03 -10.67 38.49
CA ILE A 27 61.30 -11.46 38.39
C ILE A 27 61.04 -12.54 37.30
N THR A 28 61.90 -13.01 36.39
CA THR A 28 63.17 -12.60 35.75
C THR A 28 63.33 -13.51 34.50
N GLN A 29 63.96 -12.97 33.46
CA GLN A 29 64.99 -13.62 32.64
C GLN A 29 64.64 -14.84 31.74
N THR A 30 64.48 -14.47 30.46
CA THR A 30 64.95 -15.12 29.23
C THR A 30 65.47 -16.56 29.27
N ARG A 31 64.85 -17.43 28.45
CA ARG A 31 65.61 -18.42 27.69
C ARG A 31 65.05 -18.57 26.28
N ASN A 32 65.92 -18.34 25.31
CA ASN A 32 65.70 -18.47 23.88
C ASN A 32 65.19 -19.87 23.52
N GLY A 33 64.20 -19.91 22.64
CA GLY A 33 63.67 -21.12 22.03
C GLY A 33 62.84 -20.79 20.79
N SER A 34 63.42 -20.05 19.85
CA SER A 34 62.84 -19.91 18.51
C SER A 34 63.07 -21.21 17.73
N CYS A 35 62.01 -21.94 17.41
CA CYS A 35 61.86 -22.54 16.08
C CYS A 35 60.47 -23.16 15.86
N ARG A 36 59.91 -22.83 14.69
CA ARG A 36 58.81 -23.47 13.94
C ARG A 36 57.51 -22.68 13.86
N SER A 37 57.59 -21.70 12.95
CA SER A 37 56.77 -21.60 11.73
C SER A 37 55.28 -21.30 11.94
N ALA A 38 54.85 -20.03 11.88
CA ALA A 38 54.68 -19.28 10.63
C ALA A 38 53.89 -20.05 9.55
N ARG A 39 52.64 -20.44 9.82
CA ARG A 39 51.73 -20.83 8.71
C ARG A 39 50.24 -20.51 8.88
N LEU A 40 49.79 -19.88 9.98
CA LEU A 40 48.34 -19.61 10.18
C LEU A 40 47.92 -18.12 10.20
N ASN A 41 48.83 -17.17 10.43
CA ASN A 41 48.46 -15.75 10.56
C ASN A 41 48.39 -14.94 9.24
N ARG A 42 48.80 -15.51 8.10
CA ARG A 42 48.74 -14.82 6.79
C ARG A 42 47.43 -15.03 6.02
N MET A 43 46.65 -16.05 6.41
CA MET A 43 45.40 -16.40 5.72
C MET A 43 44.22 -15.54 6.21
N MET A 44 44.18 -15.22 7.51
CA MET A 44 43.08 -14.46 8.11
C MET A 44 43.10 -12.95 7.79
N SER A 45 44.27 -12.35 7.51
CA SER A 45 44.34 -10.93 7.09
C SER A 45 43.87 -10.71 5.65
N ARG A 46 44.07 -11.68 4.74
CA ARG A 46 43.61 -11.58 3.35
C ARG A 46 42.09 -11.73 3.26
N VAL A 47 41.49 -12.61 4.07
CA VAL A 47 40.03 -12.75 4.16
C VAL A 47 39.38 -11.49 4.72
N ARG A 48 39.99 -10.87 5.75
CA ARG A 48 39.47 -9.62 6.35
C ARG A 48 39.59 -8.42 5.41
N GLN A 49 40.67 -8.32 4.62
CA GLN A 49 40.81 -7.30 3.58
C GLN A 49 39.84 -7.52 2.41
N LEU A 50 39.63 -8.76 1.98
CA LEU A 50 38.65 -9.08 0.93
C LEU A 50 37.21 -8.77 1.37
N LEU A 51 36.87 -9.00 2.64
CA LEU A 51 35.55 -8.64 3.18
C LEU A 51 35.34 -7.13 3.27
N ILE A 52 36.37 -6.34 3.61
CA ILE A 52 36.27 -4.86 3.63
C ILE A 52 36.13 -4.30 2.21
N VAL A 53 36.87 -4.83 1.24
CA VAL A 53 36.71 -4.45 -0.18
C VAL A 53 35.34 -4.85 -0.72
N MET A 54 34.81 -6.02 -0.34
CA MET A 54 33.46 -6.45 -0.74
C MET A 54 32.37 -5.56 -0.12
N VAL A 55 32.51 -5.15 1.15
CA VAL A 55 31.56 -4.24 1.81
C VAL A 55 31.62 -2.82 1.21
N LEU A 56 32.82 -2.30 0.90
CA LEU A 56 32.97 -1.00 0.21
C LEU A 56 32.48 -1.04 -1.25
N ALA A 57 32.66 -2.17 -1.95
CA ALA A 57 32.10 -2.38 -3.29
C ALA A 57 30.56 -2.45 -3.26
N CYS A 58 29.96 -3.02 -2.22
CA CYS A 58 28.50 -3.03 -2.02
C CYS A 58 27.92 -1.65 -1.64
N LEU A 59 28.70 -0.75 -1.04
CA LEU A 59 28.27 0.61 -0.69
C LEU A 59 28.28 1.59 -1.88
N SER A 60 28.73 1.14 -3.06
CA SER A 60 28.89 2.00 -4.25
C SER A 60 27.82 1.77 -5.33
N VAL A 61 26.89 0.83 -5.15
CA VAL A 61 25.80 0.59 -6.11
C VAL A 61 24.71 1.65 -5.90
N SER A 62 24.96 2.84 -6.43
CA SER A 62 23.89 3.81 -6.69
C SER A 62 23.04 3.23 -7.82
N ALA A 63 21.90 2.63 -7.48
CA ALA A 63 20.91 2.29 -8.48
C ALA A 63 20.48 3.58 -9.20
N PRO A 64 20.49 3.62 -10.55
CA PRO A 64 19.93 4.76 -11.25
C PRO A 64 18.46 4.86 -10.82
N ALA A 65 18.08 6.02 -10.29
CA ALA A 65 16.68 6.34 -10.14
C ALA A 65 16.07 6.26 -11.54
N VAL A 66 15.09 5.37 -11.73
CA VAL A 66 14.30 5.34 -12.96
C VAL A 66 13.60 6.69 -13.08
N ALA A 67 14.19 7.60 -13.86
CA ALA A 67 13.49 8.79 -14.29
C ALA A 67 12.43 8.30 -15.26
N ASP A 68 11.16 8.37 -14.88
CA ASP A 68 10.10 8.22 -15.86
C ASP A 68 10.28 9.36 -16.88
N ASP A 69 10.68 9.04 -18.10
CA ASP A 69 10.96 10.07 -19.11
C ASP A 69 9.69 10.88 -19.41
N ALA A 70 9.81 12.20 -19.34
CA ALA A 70 8.76 13.13 -19.77
C ALA A 70 8.63 13.06 -21.31
N ILE A 71 7.40 13.02 -21.79
CA ILE A 71 7.09 12.94 -23.22
C ILE A 71 6.90 14.37 -23.72
N ALA A 72 7.72 14.79 -24.68
CA ALA A 72 7.57 16.12 -25.27
C ALA A 72 6.22 16.24 -26.00
N TRP A 73 5.63 17.44 -26.00
CA TRP A 73 4.39 17.69 -26.73
C TRP A 73 4.49 17.35 -28.23
N GLU A 74 5.65 17.55 -28.84
CA GLU A 74 5.89 17.31 -30.27
C GLU A 74 5.93 15.82 -30.65
N ASP A 75 6.26 14.95 -29.69
CA ASP A 75 6.28 13.49 -29.88
C ASP A 75 4.87 12.87 -29.88
N LEU A 76 3.85 13.67 -29.58
CA LEU A 76 2.46 13.24 -29.63
C LEU A 76 1.99 13.15 -31.10
N SER A 77 1.30 12.05 -31.43
CA SER A 77 0.65 11.91 -32.73
C SER A 77 -0.36 13.04 -32.96
N ALA A 78 -0.68 13.33 -34.24
CA ALA A 78 -1.65 14.36 -34.58
C ALA A 78 -3.01 14.17 -33.89
N GLN A 79 -3.45 12.90 -33.75
CA GLN A 79 -4.68 12.55 -33.06
C GLN A 79 -4.58 12.78 -31.54
N GLU A 80 -3.45 12.47 -30.91
CA GLU A 80 -3.20 12.77 -29.50
C GLU A 80 -3.21 14.26 -29.24
N ARG A 81 -2.51 15.06 -30.06
CA ARG A 81 -2.52 16.53 -29.95
C ARG A 81 -3.92 17.11 -30.10
N LYS A 82 -4.75 16.58 -31.00
CA LYS A 82 -6.14 17.02 -31.19
C LYS A 82 -6.99 16.80 -29.94
N VAL A 83 -6.90 15.63 -29.31
CA VAL A 83 -7.69 15.30 -28.12
C VAL A 83 -7.15 15.97 -26.86
N LEU A 84 -5.82 16.10 -26.77
CA LEU A 84 -5.13 16.67 -25.61
C LEU A 84 -4.91 18.17 -25.70
N LYS A 85 -5.38 18.85 -26.77
CA LYS A 85 -5.26 20.30 -26.95
C LYS A 85 -5.51 21.12 -25.67
N PRO A 86 -6.53 20.83 -24.82
CA PRO A 86 -6.76 21.57 -23.57
C PRO A 86 -5.64 21.45 -22.50
N PHE A 87 -4.70 20.52 -22.69
CA PHE A 87 -3.56 20.27 -21.82
C PHE A 87 -2.24 20.84 -22.35
N HIS A 88 -2.21 21.39 -23.58
CA HIS A 88 -0.99 21.87 -24.23
C HIS A 88 -0.11 22.75 -23.32
N GLU A 89 -0.66 23.86 -22.82
CA GLU A 89 0.08 24.85 -22.00
C GLU A 89 0.66 24.28 -20.69
N ARG A 90 0.06 23.21 -20.17
CA ARG A 90 0.46 22.59 -18.89
C ARG A 90 1.14 21.25 -19.08
N TRP A 91 1.33 20.79 -20.32
CA TRP A 91 1.77 19.43 -20.62
C TRP A 91 3.13 19.12 -20.00
N GLU A 92 4.10 20.02 -20.19
CA GLU A 92 5.44 19.92 -19.63
C GLU A 92 5.46 19.98 -18.09
N LYS A 93 4.42 20.55 -17.48
CA LYS A 93 4.27 20.60 -16.01
C LYS A 93 3.60 19.35 -15.43
N LEU A 94 3.08 18.45 -16.27
CA LEU A 94 2.47 17.21 -15.80
C LEU A 94 3.56 16.19 -15.47
N PRO A 95 3.44 15.46 -14.35
CA PRO A 95 4.32 14.33 -14.09
C PRO A 95 4.29 13.32 -15.25
N PRO A 96 5.41 12.72 -15.62
CA PRO A 96 5.52 11.74 -16.71
C PRO A 96 4.45 10.63 -16.64
N GLN A 97 4.16 10.12 -15.44
CA GLN A 97 3.14 9.09 -15.24
C GLN A 97 1.72 9.59 -15.53
N ARG A 98 1.45 10.90 -15.36
CA ARG A 98 0.18 11.51 -15.79
C ARG A 98 0.14 11.70 -17.31
N GLN A 99 1.23 12.12 -17.94
CA GLN A 99 1.32 12.22 -19.40
C GLN A 99 1.01 10.87 -20.06
N GLN A 100 1.66 9.79 -19.60
CA GLN A 100 1.38 8.43 -20.07
C GLN A 100 -0.08 8.00 -19.86
N LYS A 101 -0.69 8.32 -18.70
CA LYS A 101 -2.11 8.01 -18.43
C LYS A 101 -3.06 8.76 -19.36
N LEU A 102 -2.74 10.01 -19.72
CA LEU A 102 -3.52 10.80 -20.65
C LEU A 102 -3.43 10.22 -22.07
N ARG A 103 -2.23 9.84 -22.53
CA ARG A 103 -2.05 9.15 -23.83
C ARG A 103 -2.84 7.85 -23.93
N LYS A 104 -2.72 6.96 -22.93
CA LYS A 104 -3.57 5.75 -22.81
C LYS A 104 -5.07 6.07 -22.72
N GLY A 105 -5.42 7.28 -22.27
CA GLY A 105 -6.78 7.79 -22.28
C GLY A 105 -7.25 8.15 -23.69
N VAL A 106 -6.40 8.80 -24.49
CA VAL A 106 -6.68 9.15 -25.89
C VAL A 106 -6.91 7.91 -26.73
N GLU A 107 -6.07 6.88 -26.59
CA GLU A 107 -6.21 5.63 -27.34
C GLU A 107 -7.60 5.02 -27.13
N ARG A 108 -7.98 4.84 -25.86
CA ARG A 108 -9.32 4.35 -25.48
C ARG A 108 -10.43 5.28 -25.95
N TRP A 109 -10.25 6.60 -25.86
CA TRP A 109 -11.24 7.57 -26.32
C TRP A 109 -11.43 7.50 -27.84
N SER A 110 -10.36 7.34 -28.59
CA SER A 110 -10.39 7.29 -30.06
C SER A 110 -11.08 6.03 -30.55
N ALA A 111 -10.86 4.89 -29.88
CA ALA A 111 -11.51 3.61 -30.14
C ALA A 111 -13.02 3.55 -29.78
N MET A 112 -13.58 4.56 -29.10
CA MET A 112 -15.00 4.58 -28.73
C MET A 112 -15.92 4.98 -29.89
N THR A 113 -17.09 4.34 -29.95
CA THR A 113 -18.20 4.76 -30.83
C THR A 113 -18.74 6.14 -30.41
N PRO A 114 -19.47 6.86 -31.29
CA PRO A 114 -20.10 8.13 -30.94
C PRO A 114 -21.00 8.04 -29.70
N GLU A 115 -21.77 6.96 -29.54
CA GLU A 115 -22.67 6.73 -28.41
C GLU A 115 -21.88 6.50 -27.12
N GLN A 116 -20.78 5.76 -27.20
CA GLN A 116 -19.89 5.53 -26.06
C GLN A 116 -19.23 6.84 -25.62
N LYS A 117 -18.74 7.66 -26.56
CA LYS A 117 -18.20 9.01 -26.30
C LYS A 117 -19.26 9.89 -25.63
N GLN A 118 -20.50 9.85 -26.11
CA GLN A 118 -21.60 10.61 -25.49
C GLN A 118 -21.86 10.17 -24.05
N ARG A 119 -21.94 8.86 -23.78
CA ARG A 119 -22.10 8.33 -22.41
C ARG A 119 -20.96 8.73 -21.47
N VAL A 120 -19.74 8.90 -21.97
CA VAL A 120 -18.61 9.42 -21.17
C VAL A 120 -18.78 10.92 -20.90
N ARG A 121 -19.15 11.73 -21.90
CA ARG A 121 -19.44 13.16 -21.73
C ARG A 121 -20.54 13.40 -20.69
N ASP A 122 -21.63 12.63 -20.75
CA ASP A 122 -22.74 12.76 -19.79
C ASP A 122 -22.31 12.42 -18.36
N ARG A 123 -21.47 11.37 -18.21
CA ARG A 123 -20.88 11.02 -16.91
C ARG A 123 -19.96 12.11 -16.40
N PHE A 124 -19.16 12.71 -17.28
CA PHE A 124 -18.26 13.80 -16.92
C PHE A 124 -19.03 15.05 -16.49
N ARG A 125 -20.07 15.45 -17.23
CA ARG A 125 -20.95 16.57 -16.85
C ARG A 125 -21.58 16.34 -15.47
N ARG A 126 -22.10 15.13 -15.22
CA ARG A 126 -22.65 14.76 -13.91
C ARG A 126 -21.60 14.80 -12.80
N TRP A 127 -20.37 14.40 -13.09
CA TRP A 127 -19.27 14.48 -12.12
C TRP A 127 -18.89 15.93 -11.80
N GLN A 128 -18.84 16.80 -12.81
CA GLN A 128 -18.59 18.22 -12.63
C GLN A 128 -19.66 18.88 -11.77
N SER A 129 -20.94 18.50 -11.94
CA SER A 129 -22.05 19.01 -11.12
C SER A 129 -22.14 18.43 -9.71
N MET A 130 -21.25 17.49 -9.31
CA MET A 130 -21.26 16.94 -7.95
C MET A 130 -20.59 17.89 -6.95
N THR A 131 -21.16 17.99 -5.76
CA THR A 131 -20.55 18.70 -4.62
C THR A 131 -19.30 17.97 -4.11
N PRO A 132 -18.40 18.64 -3.38
CA PRO A 132 -17.22 18.01 -2.78
C PRO A 132 -17.57 16.76 -1.93
N GLU A 133 -18.65 16.83 -1.15
CA GLU A 133 -19.12 15.74 -0.27
C GLU A 133 -19.63 14.55 -1.08
N GLN A 134 -20.33 14.81 -2.19
CA GLN A 134 -20.78 13.77 -3.11
C GLN A 134 -19.60 13.06 -3.78
N ARG A 135 -18.60 13.82 -4.23
CA ARG A 135 -17.37 13.27 -4.80
C ARG A 135 -16.61 12.44 -3.76
N GLU A 136 -16.53 12.92 -2.53
CA GLU A 136 -15.86 12.19 -1.44
C GLU A 136 -16.58 10.89 -1.08
N THR A 137 -17.91 10.92 -1.04
CA THR A 137 -18.71 9.71 -0.87
C THR A 137 -18.46 8.69 -1.99
N LEU A 138 -18.34 9.14 -3.24
CA LEU A 138 -17.98 8.29 -4.37
C LEU A 138 -16.58 7.70 -4.24
N ARG A 139 -15.58 8.51 -3.84
CA ARG A 139 -14.21 8.05 -3.60
C ARG A 139 -14.16 6.96 -2.53
N LYS A 140 -14.81 7.18 -1.38
CA LYS A 140 -14.90 6.19 -0.29
C LYS A 140 -15.56 4.89 -0.76
N ARG A 141 -16.67 4.97 -1.51
CA ARG A 141 -17.34 3.79 -2.08
C ARG A 141 -16.45 3.06 -3.08
N HIS A 142 -15.72 3.79 -3.92
CA HIS A 142 -14.80 3.21 -4.90
C HIS A 142 -13.62 2.50 -4.21
N LYS A 143 -13.02 3.13 -3.20
CA LYS A 143 -11.94 2.54 -2.39
C LYS A 143 -12.39 1.22 -1.77
N ARG A 144 -13.52 1.21 -1.06
CA ARG A 144 -14.10 -0.02 -0.49
C ARG A 144 -14.36 -1.11 -1.52
N PHE A 145 -14.79 -0.73 -2.74
CA PHE A 145 -15.00 -1.71 -3.81
C PHE A 145 -13.69 -2.31 -4.33
N ARG A 146 -12.61 -1.51 -4.40
CA ARG A 146 -11.28 -1.98 -4.83
C ARG A 146 -10.62 -2.90 -3.81
N GLU A 147 -10.97 -2.76 -2.53
CA GLU A 147 -10.51 -3.62 -1.43
C GLU A 147 -11.21 -5.00 -1.43
N LEU A 148 -12.31 -5.17 -2.17
CA LEU A 148 -12.99 -6.48 -2.30
C LEU A 148 -12.18 -7.45 -3.17
N THR A 149 -12.27 -8.74 -2.87
CA THR A 149 -11.69 -9.80 -3.72
C THR A 149 -12.31 -9.79 -5.12
N PRO A 150 -11.62 -10.30 -6.16
CA PRO A 150 -12.17 -10.38 -7.52
C PRO A 150 -13.55 -11.06 -7.57
N GLU A 151 -13.75 -12.14 -6.81
CA GLU A 151 -15.01 -12.89 -6.74
C GLU A 151 -16.12 -12.05 -6.12
N GLN A 152 -15.81 -11.32 -5.04
CA GLN A 152 -16.75 -10.40 -4.40
C GLN A 152 -17.13 -9.25 -5.35
N GLN A 153 -16.15 -8.67 -6.06
CA GLN A 153 -16.41 -7.65 -7.07
C GLN A 153 -17.32 -8.17 -8.18
N GLN A 154 -17.05 -9.37 -8.70
CA GLN A 154 -17.87 -10.00 -9.74
C GLN A 154 -19.29 -10.27 -9.25
N ARG A 155 -19.45 -10.77 -8.02
CA ARG A 155 -20.76 -10.95 -7.39
C ARG A 155 -21.54 -9.64 -7.30
N LEU A 156 -20.89 -8.53 -6.95
CA LEU A 156 -21.51 -7.21 -6.91
C LEU A 156 -21.90 -6.72 -8.32
N ARG A 157 -21.03 -6.90 -9.32
CA ARG A 157 -21.32 -6.56 -10.72
C ARG A 157 -22.54 -7.32 -11.24
N LYS A 158 -22.57 -8.65 -11.07
CA LYS A 158 -23.71 -9.50 -11.45
C LYS A 158 -25.01 -9.10 -10.75
N ARG A 159 -24.96 -8.84 -9.44
CA ARG A 159 -26.14 -8.37 -8.68
C ARG A 159 -26.66 -7.02 -9.20
N ARG A 160 -25.76 -6.08 -9.52
CA ARG A 160 -26.13 -4.78 -10.07
C ARG A 160 -26.77 -4.94 -11.46
N GLU A 161 -26.22 -5.82 -12.28
CA GLU A 161 -26.70 -6.08 -13.62
C GLU A 161 -28.10 -6.71 -13.60
N TRP A 162 -28.29 -7.77 -12.81
CA TRP A 162 -29.61 -8.35 -12.54
C TRP A 162 -30.63 -7.29 -12.10
N PHE A 163 -30.25 -6.42 -11.15
CA PHE A 163 -31.15 -5.37 -10.68
C PHE A 163 -31.49 -4.34 -11.77
N ARG A 164 -30.60 -4.08 -12.72
CA ARG A 164 -30.85 -3.16 -13.85
C ARG A 164 -31.81 -3.75 -14.88
N GLN A 165 -31.75 -5.06 -15.07
CA GLN A 165 -32.57 -5.82 -16.03
C GLN A 165 -34.01 -6.06 -15.53
N LEU A 166 -34.28 -5.86 -14.24
CA LEU A 166 -35.65 -5.97 -13.69
C LEU A 166 -36.61 -4.94 -14.33
N PRO A 167 -37.88 -5.31 -14.56
CA PRO A 167 -38.92 -4.37 -14.98
C PRO A 167 -38.98 -3.12 -14.08
N PRO A 168 -39.24 -1.91 -14.64
CA PRO A 168 -39.26 -0.66 -13.89
C PRO A 168 -40.10 -0.71 -12.60
N GLU A 169 -41.27 -1.36 -12.67
CA GLU A 169 -42.23 -1.52 -11.58
C GLU A 169 -41.64 -2.38 -10.46
N ARG A 170 -41.02 -3.51 -10.84
CA ARG A 170 -40.32 -4.40 -9.88
C ARG A 170 -39.16 -3.68 -9.20
N ARG A 171 -38.37 -2.89 -9.93
CA ARG A 171 -37.29 -2.07 -9.34
C ARG A 171 -37.83 -1.00 -8.40
N ALA A 172 -38.94 -0.35 -8.76
CA ALA A 172 -39.59 0.65 -7.92
C ALA A 172 -40.12 0.02 -6.62
N ALA A 173 -40.79 -1.13 -6.71
CA ALA A 173 -41.28 -1.87 -5.55
C ALA A 173 -40.14 -2.27 -4.59
N LEU A 174 -39.02 -2.79 -5.12
CA LEU A 174 -37.84 -3.13 -4.31
C LEU A 174 -37.24 -1.90 -3.61
N ARG A 175 -37.15 -0.77 -4.32
CA ARG A 175 -36.68 0.51 -3.73
C ARG A 175 -37.62 1.02 -2.65
N LYS A 176 -38.94 0.97 -2.88
CA LYS A 176 -39.96 1.36 -1.89
C LYS A 176 -39.87 0.49 -0.64
N LYS A 177 -39.82 -0.84 -0.82
CA LYS A 177 -39.64 -1.80 0.27
C LYS A 177 -38.38 -1.50 1.10
N TRP A 178 -37.25 -1.26 0.44
CA TRP A 178 -36.00 -0.92 1.14
C TRP A 178 -36.09 0.41 1.90
N ARG A 179 -36.67 1.45 1.28
CA ARG A 179 -36.85 2.77 1.91
C ARG A 179 -37.74 2.70 3.15
N ASN A 180 -38.79 1.88 3.11
CA ASN A 180 -39.75 1.73 4.20
C ASN A 180 -39.25 0.84 5.36
N MET A 181 -38.12 0.13 5.21
CA MET A 181 -37.54 -0.65 6.30
C MET A 181 -36.69 0.22 7.24
N SER A 182 -36.84 -0.01 8.55
CA SER A 182 -35.94 0.56 9.57
C SER A 182 -34.50 0.03 9.42
N PRO A 183 -33.48 0.70 10.01
CA PRO A 183 -32.10 0.21 9.98
C PRO A 183 -31.95 -1.24 10.48
N GLU A 184 -32.69 -1.62 11.53
CA GLU A 184 -32.68 -2.96 12.10
C GLU A 184 -33.33 -3.97 11.15
N GLN A 185 -34.49 -3.63 10.58
CA GLN A 185 -35.16 -4.46 9.58
C GLN A 185 -34.28 -4.69 8.35
N ARG A 186 -33.51 -3.68 7.91
CA ARG A 186 -32.54 -3.82 6.81
C ARG A 186 -31.41 -4.78 7.16
N LYS A 187 -30.86 -4.69 8.39
CA LYS A 187 -29.82 -5.63 8.87
C LYS A 187 -30.34 -7.06 8.88
N ALA A 188 -31.51 -7.29 9.47
CA ALA A 188 -32.16 -8.61 9.51
C ALA A 188 -32.45 -9.14 8.10
N PHE A 189 -32.95 -8.29 7.19
CA PHE A 189 -33.19 -8.67 5.80
C PHE A 189 -31.90 -9.08 5.07
N ILE A 190 -30.81 -8.33 5.22
CA ILE A 190 -29.50 -8.67 4.64
C ILE A 190 -29.00 -9.99 5.22
N GLN A 191 -29.09 -10.18 6.54
CA GLN A 191 -28.64 -11.39 7.22
C GLN A 191 -29.41 -12.63 6.73
N LYS A 192 -30.74 -12.54 6.67
CA LYS A 192 -31.59 -13.62 6.13
C LYS A 192 -31.25 -13.95 4.68
N GLN A 193 -30.98 -12.94 3.84
CA GLN A 193 -30.53 -13.20 2.47
C GLN A 193 -29.14 -13.83 2.38
N ARG A 194 -28.23 -13.52 3.33
CA ARG A 194 -26.91 -14.14 3.40
C ARG A 194 -27.02 -15.61 3.82
N GLN A 195 -27.82 -15.90 4.86
CA GLN A 195 -28.09 -17.26 5.34
C GLN A 195 -28.68 -18.13 4.23
N ARG A 196 -29.78 -17.70 3.60
CA ARG A 196 -30.39 -18.40 2.46
C ARG A 196 -29.44 -18.72 1.31
N ARG A 197 -28.39 -17.92 1.13
CA ARG A 197 -27.36 -18.17 0.11
C ARG A 197 -26.30 -19.15 0.57
N SER A 198 -26.00 -19.16 1.88
CA SER A 198 -25.13 -20.15 2.51
C SER A 198 -25.78 -21.53 2.49
N ASP A 199 -27.08 -21.59 2.74
CA ASP A 199 -27.84 -22.83 2.86
C ASP A 199 -28.23 -23.43 1.49
N ARG A 200 -27.94 -22.74 0.38
CA ARG A 200 -28.25 -23.25 -0.96
C ARG A 200 -27.24 -24.36 -1.32
N PRO A 201 -27.67 -25.61 -1.55
CA PRO A 201 -26.78 -26.67 -1.97
C PRO A 201 -26.08 -26.29 -3.29
N LYS A 202 -24.80 -26.64 -3.40
CA LYS A 202 -23.94 -26.30 -4.54
C LYS A 202 -24.29 -27.13 -5.76
#